data_AF-A0A6V7JQL7-F1
#
_entry.id   AF-A0A6V7JQL7-F1
#
_cell.length_a   1.000
_cell.length_b   1.000
_cell.length_c   1.000
_cell.angle_alpha   90.00
_cell.angle_beta   90.00
_cell.angle_gamma   90.00
#
_symmetry.space_group_name_H-M   'P 1'
#
loop_
_entity.id
_entity.type
_entity.pdbx_description
1 polymer ?
#
loop_
_entity_poly.entity_id
_entity_poly.type
_entity_poly.pdbx_seq_one_letter_code
_entity_poly.pdbx_strand_id
1 'polypeptide(L)' 'NPAEMAHTCRGAISLHGALIHTVDACTFVVSNGGTQTFHIKAATEVERQQWVTALELAKAKAIQAMES' A
#
# COMPACT_ATOMS: atom_id res chain seq x y z
N ASN A 1 -9.16 -17.93 -1.74
CA ASN A 1 -10.38 -17.88 -2.56
C ASN A 1 -10.20 -16.81 -3.64
N PRO A 2 -9.55 -17.13 -4.78
CA PRO A 2 -9.19 -16.13 -5.80
C PRO A 2 -10.39 -15.50 -6.53
N ALA A 3 -11.59 -16.08 -6.40
CA ALA A 3 -12.81 -15.57 -7.00
C ALA A 3 -13.39 -14.31 -6.31
N GLU A 4 -13.15 -14.11 -5.01
CA GLU A 4 -13.64 -12.90 -4.31
C GLU A 4 -12.88 -11.63 -4.70
N MET A 5 -11.62 -11.79 -5.14
CA MET A 5 -10.76 -10.70 -5.62
C MET A 5 -11.19 -10.19 -7.01
N ALA A 6 -11.89 -11.01 -7.80
CA ALA A 6 -12.22 -10.68 -9.19
C ALA A 6 -13.33 -9.62 -9.35
N HIS A 7 -14.15 -9.38 -8.30
CA HIS A 7 -15.34 -8.53 -8.41
C HIS A 7 -15.24 -7.21 -7.62
N THR A 8 -14.28 -7.07 -6.70
CA THR A 8 -14.14 -5.86 -5.84
C THR A 8 -12.77 -5.19 -5.91
N CYS A 9 -11.73 -5.87 -6.41
CA CYS A 9 -10.40 -5.28 -6.55
C CYS A 9 -10.42 -4.24 -7.69
N ARG A 10 -10.41 -2.97 -7.31
CA ARG A 10 -10.33 -1.81 -8.24
C ARG A 10 -8.95 -1.61 -8.85
N GLY A 11 -7.97 -2.44 -8.46
CA GLY A 11 -6.60 -2.40 -8.96
C GLY A 11 -5.66 -3.17 -8.06
N ALA A 12 -4.42 -3.28 -8.52
CA ALA A 12 -3.28 -3.79 -7.75
C ALA A 12 -2.07 -2.88 -8.00
N ILE A 13 -1.21 -2.75 -7.00
CA ILE A 13 0.04 -1.98 -7.08
C ILE A 13 1.18 -2.83 -6.54
N SER A 14 2.30 -2.84 -7.25
CA SER A 14 3.52 -3.47 -6.73
C SER A 14 4.11 -2.59 -5.64
N LEU A 15 4.45 -3.18 -4.50
CA LEU A 15 5.18 -2.48 -3.44
C LEU A 15 6.67 -2.30 -3.78
N HIS A 16 7.17 -3.02 -4.78
CA HIS A 16 8.53 -2.82 -5.28
C HIS A 16 8.63 -1.41 -5.90
N GLY A 17 9.45 -0.55 -5.31
CA GLY A 17 9.59 0.84 -5.73
C GLY A 17 8.42 1.76 -5.34
N ALA A 18 7.43 1.26 -4.59
CA ALA A 18 6.31 2.09 -4.16
C ALA A 18 6.73 3.13 -3.12
N LEU A 19 6.15 4.33 -3.22
CA LEU A 19 6.25 5.42 -2.26
C LEU A 19 4.97 5.43 -1.42
N ILE A 20 5.13 5.43 -0.09
CA ILE A 20 4.02 5.54 0.85
C ILE A 20 4.16 6.90 1.53
N HIS A 21 3.14 7.74 1.43
CA HIS A 21 3.15 9.10 1.96
C HIS A 21 1.93 9.35 2.82
N THR A 22 2.14 9.76 4.07
CA THR A 22 1.07 10.17 4.97
C THR A 22 0.64 11.60 4.64
N VAL A 23 -0.66 11.81 4.38
CA VAL A 23 -1.21 13.12 3.99
C VAL A 23 -1.79 13.84 5.20
N ASP A 24 -2.60 13.14 5.99
CA ASP A 24 -3.24 13.66 7.20
C ASP A 24 -3.45 12.53 8.22
N ALA A 25 -4.14 12.83 9.32
CA ALA A 25 -4.34 11.90 10.43
C ALA A 25 -4.84 10.53 9.95
N CYS A 26 -5.82 10.49 9.04
CA CYS A 26 -6.46 9.25 8.60
C CYS A 26 -6.15 8.89 7.14
N THR A 27 -5.41 9.71 6.39
CA THR A 27 -5.22 9.51 4.95
C THR A 27 -3.76 9.32 4.59
N PHE A 28 -3.51 8.39 3.67
CA PHE A 28 -2.19 8.16 3.10
C PHE A 28 -2.31 7.79 1.62
N VAL A 29 -1.19 7.91 0.91
CA VAL A 29 -1.09 7.65 -0.53
C VAL A 29 -0.04 6.56 -0.75
N VAL A 30 -0.34 5.62 -1.64
CA VAL A 30 0.63 4.64 -2.15
C VAL A 30 0.77 4.86 -3.65
N SER A 31 1.99 5.13 -4.13
CA SER A 31 2.26 5.40 -5.53
C SER A 31 3.48 4.64 -6.07
N ASN A 32 3.45 4.23 -7.33
CA ASN A 32 4.58 3.55 -7.98
C ASN A 32 5.06 4.38 -9.19
N GLY A 33 5.93 5.36 -8.93
CA GLY A 33 6.56 6.18 -9.98
C GLY A 33 5.58 6.95 -10.87
N GLY A 34 4.40 7.34 -10.35
CA GLY A 34 3.40 8.14 -11.08
C GLY A 34 2.46 7.35 -12.01
N THR A 35 2.69 6.06 -12.22
CA THR A 35 1.82 5.21 -13.08
C THR A 35 0.53 4.79 -12.40
N GLN A 36 0.60 4.53 -11.10
CA GLN A 36 -0.52 4.13 -10.26
C GLN A 36 -0.39 4.85 -8.93
N THR A 37 -1.48 5.48 -8.50
CA THR A 37 -1.55 6.23 -7.24
C THR A 37 -2.87 5.92 -6.56
N PHE A 38 -2.81 5.37 -5.35
CA PHE A 38 -3.97 5.04 -4.53
C PHE A 38 -4.04 5.97 -3.33
N HIS A 39 -5.15 6.68 -3.18
CA HIS A 39 -5.45 7.49 -2.01
C HIS A 39 -6.32 6.65 -1.08
N ILE A 40 -5.82 6.38 0.11
CA ILE A 40 -6.46 5.49 1.08
C ILE A 40 -6.76 6.29 2.33
N LYS A 41 -8.04 6.27 2.73
CA LYS A 41 -8.51 6.86 3.97
C LYS A 41 -8.89 5.74 4.94
N ALA A 42 -8.17 5.66 6.05
CA ALA A 42 -8.46 4.78 7.17
C ALA A 42 -9.59 5.37 8.03
N ALA A 43 -10.20 4.54 8.87
CA ALA A 43 -11.24 5.01 9.81
C ALA A 43 -10.66 5.89 10.92
N THR A 44 -9.43 5.62 11.35
CA THR A 44 -8.75 6.31 12.47
C THR A 44 -7.27 6.53 12.18
N GLU A 45 -6.64 7.43 12.94
CA GLU A 45 -5.20 7.65 12.86
C GLU A 45 -4.40 6.40 13.22
N VAL A 46 -4.85 5.67 14.23
CA VAL A 46 -4.21 4.43 14.67
C VAL A 46 -4.25 3.39 13.55
N GLU A 47 -5.41 3.21 12.91
CA GLU A 47 -5.56 2.29 11.79
C GLU A 47 -4.66 2.73 10.61
N ARG A 48 -4.60 4.03 10.28
CA ARG A 48 -3.68 4.56 9.28
C ARG A 48 -2.23 4.21 9.60
N GLN A 49 -1.82 4.36 10.87
CA GLN A 49 -0.46 4.02 11.30
C GLN A 49 -0.17 2.52 11.16
N GLN A 50 -1.14 1.66 11.47
CA GLN A 50 -1.01 0.21 11.27
C GLN A 50 -0.86 -0.14 9.79
N TRP A 51 -1.67 0.44 8.90
CA TRP A 51 -1.55 0.26 7.45
C TRP A 51 -0.17 0.66 6.93
N VAL A 52 0.27 1.88 7.25
CA VAL A 52 1.59 2.37 6.79
C VAL A 52 2.71 1.47 7.29
N THR A 53 2.68 1.07 8.57
CA THR A 53 3.71 0.19 9.14
C THR A 53 3.75 -1.17 8.45
N ALA A 54 2.58 -1.79 8.21
CA ALA A 54 2.50 -3.08 7.54
C ALA A 54 2.97 -3.00 6.08
N LEU A 55 2.62 -1.92 5.38
CA LEU A 55 3.01 -1.71 3.98
C LEU A 55 4.51 -1.46 3.84
N GLU A 56 5.12 -0.66 4.72
CA GLU A 56 6.57 -0.43 4.72
C GLU A 56 7.33 -1.72 5.02
N LEU A 57 6.86 -2.53 5.98
CA LEU A 57 7.45 -3.84 6.26
C LEU A 57 7.33 -4.78 5.05
N ALA A 58 6.18 -4.82 4.40
CA ALA A 58 5.97 -5.66 3.21
C ALA A 58 6.85 -5.20 2.04
N LYS A 59 6.99 -3.89 1.84
CA LYS A 59 7.91 -3.31 0.85
C LYS A 59 9.36 -3.71 1.12
N ALA A 60 9.84 -3.60 2.36
CA ALA A 60 11.19 -4.02 2.73
C ALA A 60 11.44 -5.50 2.46
N LYS A 61 10.47 -6.36 2.75
CA LYS A 61 10.53 -7.80 2.43
C LYS A 61 10.55 -8.07 0.92
N ALA A 62 9.75 -7.35 0.15
CA ALA A 62 9.70 -7.49 -1.30
C ALA A 62 11.02 -7.07 -1.97
N ILE A 63 11.70 -6.05 -1.45
CA ILE A 63 13.03 -5.64 -1.91
C ILE A 63 14.05 -6.74 -1.61
N GLN A 64 14.12 -7.22 -0.36
CA GLN A 64 15.05 -8.28 0.06
C GLN A 64 14.89 -9.57 -0.75
N ALA A 65 13.64 -9.98 -1.03
CA ALA A 65 13.35 -11.17 -1.81
C ALA A 65 13.80 -11.09 -3.27
N MET A 66 14.01 -9.87 -3.80
CA MET A 66 14.46 -9.67 -5.18
C MET A 66 15.99 -9.53 -5.30
N GLU A 67 16.68 -9.35 -4.18
CA GLU A 67 18.15 -9.31 -4.09
C GLU A 67 18.77 -10.70 -3.81
N SER A 68 17.94 -11.74 -3.63
CA SER A 68 18.37 -13.12 -3.31
C SER A 68 18.39 -14.05 -4.52
#